data_AF-A0A3E0VQ43-F1
#
_entry.id   AF-A0A3E0VQ43-F1
#
_cell.length_a   1.000
_cell.length_b   1.000
_cell.length_c   1.000
_cell.angle_alpha   90.00
_cell.angle_beta   90.00
_cell.angle_gamma   90.00
#
_symmetry.space_group_name_H-M   'P 1'
#
loop_
_entity.id
_entity.type
_entity.pdbx_description
1 polymer ?
#
loop_
_entity_poly.entity_id
_entity_poly.type
_entity_poly.pdbx_seq_one_letter_code
_entity_poly.pdbx_strand_id
1 'polypeptide(L)'
;MLSAKQSTSAAIGFLQHLRDQGRSPATCTQADVDDWLADGPTTRSLARTFVRWASAHHHLPPLDFPYRLARTEPIITQQQRLEHISRLLDPDTDLTADERAASLLLLLYGQPLTRIAGMRLQQLNLSGQAVTILITNDKLTIPAPFDEIFRQHVAELPHQTTSVHTDNEWLFPGRRPGMHLHQNSLMGKLRRAGIDLRGARNAALRALVLELPAPVIADALDYSYQVTDKHRRNAGTTFIDYVARRPTPL
;
A
#
# COMPACT_ATOMS: atom_id res chain seq x y z
N MET A 1 12.45 -2.15 -13.08
CA MET A 1 13.93 -2.05 -12.93
C MET A 1 14.45 -2.39 -11.53
N LEU A 2 13.79 -1.98 -10.43
CA LEU A 2 14.30 -2.19 -9.06
C LEU A 2 14.49 -3.68 -8.66
N SER A 3 13.64 -4.57 -9.17
CA SER A 3 13.66 -6.00 -8.85
C SER A 3 14.89 -6.74 -9.39
N ALA A 4 15.41 -6.34 -10.56
CA ALA A 4 16.57 -7.00 -11.17
C ALA A 4 17.85 -6.69 -10.38
N LYS A 5 18.06 -5.41 -10.04
CA LYS A 5 19.20 -4.95 -9.23
C LYS A 5 19.27 -5.67 -7.88
N GLN A 6 18.13 -5.81 -7.19
CA GLN A 6 18.07 -6.48 -5.89
C GLN A 6 18.36 -7.99 -5.99
N SER A 7 17.90 -8.66 -7.05
CA SER A 7 18.22 -10.07 -7.28
C SER A 7 19.70 -10.28 -7.56
N THR A 8 20.33 -9.43 -8.36
CA THR A 8 21.79 -9.46 -8.59
C THR A 8 22.57 -9.24 -7.29
N SER A 9 22.20 -8.24 -6.48
CA SER A 9 22.84 -7.99 -5.19
C SER A 9 22.70 -9.17 -4.23
N ALA A 10 21.54 -9.82 -4.19
CA ALA A 10 21.32 -11.01 -3.36
C ALA A 10 22.15 -12.21 -3.83
N ALA A 11 22.31 -12.40 -5.15
CA ALA A 11 23.15 -13.45 -5.72
C ALA A 11 24.64 -13.24 -5.38
N ILE A 12 25.14 -12.00 -5.49
CA ILE A 12 26.51 -11.65 -5.09
C ILE A 12 26.73 -11.95 -3.60
N GLY A 13 25.79 -11.54 -2.75
CA GLY A 13 25.86 -11.79 -1.31
C GLY A 13 25.89 -13.28 -0.97
N PHE A 14 25.10 -14.10 -1.67
CA PHE A 14 25.11 -15.55 -1.48
C PHE A 14 26.48 -16.17 -1.84
N LEU A 15 27.06 -15.77 -2.97
CA LEU A 15 28.39 -16.24 -3.38
C LEU A 15 29.50 -15.80 -2.42
N GLN A 16 29.39 -14.60 -1.83
CA GLN A 16 30.30 -14.13 -0.80
C GLN A 16 30.17 -14.98 0.47
N HIS A 17 28.95 -15.25 0.93
CA HIS A 17 28.71 -16.09 2.10
C HIS A 17 29.28 -17.50 1.94
N LEU A 18 29.10 -18.12 0.77
CA LEU A 18 29.73 -19.41 0.49
C LEU A 18 31.26 -19.31 0.59
N ARG A 19 31.85 -18.27 0.02
CA ARG A 19 33.30 -18.06 0.07
C ARG A 19 33.82 -17.86 1.49
N ASP A 20 33.09 -17.11 2.31
CA ASP A 20 33.43 -16.86 3.71
C ASP A 20 33.41 -18.16 4.55
N GLN A 21 32.54 -19.11 4.17
CA GLN A 21 32.47 -20.46 4.75
C GLN A 21 33.45 -21.46 4.08
N GLY A 22 34.35 -20.98 3.21
CA GLY A 22 35.30 -21.83 2.49
C GLY A 22 34.65 -22.78 1.47
N ARG A 23 33.41 -22.51 1.06
CA ARG A 23 32.64 -23.30 0.10
C ARG A 23 32.78 -22.74 -1.31
N SER A 24 32.88 -23.64 -2.27
CA SER A 24 32.74 -23.31 -3.69
C SER A 24 31.29 -23.53 -4.12
N PRO A 25 30.80 -22.88 -5.19
CA PRO A 25 29.49 -23.19 -5.75
C PRO A 25 29.30 -24.68 -6.04
N ALA A 26 30.31 -25.34 -6.62
CA ALA A 26 30.24 -26.77 -6.92
C ALA A 26 30.08 -27.68 -5.68
N THR A 27 30.51 -27.21 -4.51
CA THR A 27 30.48 -27.94 -3.23
C THR A 27 29.45 -27.39 -2.23
N CYS A 28 28.56 -26.52 -2.69
CA CYS A 28 27.48 -25.95 -1.90
C CYS A 28 26.49 -27.04 -1.49
N THR A 29 26.03 -27.00 -0.25
CA THR A 29 25.09 -27.96 0.34
C THR A 29 23.78 -27.28 0.73
N GLN A 30 22.76 -28.08 1.05
CA GLN A 30 21.49 -27.55 1.54
C GLN A 30 21.68 -26.78 2.86
N ALA A 31 22.60 -27.21 3.73
CA ALA A 31 22.92 -26.52 4.97
C ALA A 31 23.44 -25.10 4.70
N ASP A 32 24.30 -24.91 3.71
CA ASP A 32 24.82 -23.57 3.36
C ASP A 32 23.70 -22.63 2.85
N VAL A 33 22.68 -23.18 2.18
CA VAL A 33 21.48 -22.44 1.76
C VAL A 33 20.61 -22.08 2.96
N ASP A 34 20.41 -23.02 3.87
CA ASP A 34 19.59 -22.83 5.05
C ASP A 34 20.21 -21.79 6.00
N ASP A 35 21.53 -21.85 6.21
CA ASP A 35 22.32 -20.89 7.00
C ASP A 35 22.26 -19.49 6.37
N TRP A 36 22.45 -19.38 5.05
CA TRP A 36 22.27 -18.12 4.32
C TRP A 36 20.89 -17.50 4.54
N LEU A 37 19.84 -18.33 4.53
CA LEU A 37 18.46 -17.88 4.71
C LEU A 37 18.09 -17.62 6.18
N ALA A 38 18.76 -18.26 7.14
CA ALA A 38 18.53 -18.09 8.57
C ALA A 38 19.10 -16.76 9.08
N ASP A 39 20.35 -16.45 8.73
CA ASP A 39 21.13 -15.38 9.35
C ASP A 39 20.98 -14.01 8.68
N GLY A 40 19.91 -13.76 7.94
CA GLY A 40 19.81 -12.51 7.18
C GLY A 40 18.44 -11.99 6.82
N PRO A 41 18.43 -10.78 6.21
CA PRO A 41 17.19 -10.10 5.86
C PRO A 41 16.40 -10.91 4.83
N THR A 42 15.08 -10.74 4.84
CA THR A 42 14.14 -11.48 3.97
C THR A 42 14.44 -11.32 2.47
N THR A 43 15.18 -10.28 2.08
CA THR A 43 15.70 -10.05 0.72
C THR A 43 16.73 -11.08 0.25
N ARG A 44 17.36 -11.86 1.16
CA ARG A 44 18.25 -12.97 0.80
C ARG A 44 17.54 -14.06 -0.03
N SER A 45 16.22 -14.17 0.10
CA SER A 45 15.39 -15.05 -0.72
C SER A 45 15.43 -14.71 -2.23
N LEU A 46 15.79 -13.48 -2.60
CA LEU A 46 15.88 -13.02 -4.00
C LEU A 46 17.04 -13.67 -4.77
N ALA A 47 17.97 -14.35 -4.08
CA ALA A 47 19.01 -15.16 -4.71
C ALA A 47 18.45 -16.44 -5.37
N ARG A 48 17.20 -16.84 -5.09
CA ARG A 48 16.56 -18.05 -5.66
C ARG A 48 16.65 -18.11 -7.18
N THR A 49 16.44 -17.00 -7.87
CA THR A 49 16.50 -16.96 -9.35
C THR A 49 17.88 -17.36 -9.85
N PHE A 50 18.93 -16.85 -9.20
CA PHE A 50 20.30 -17.25 -9.48
C PHE A 50 20.55 -18.72 -9.15
N VAL A 51 20.15 -19.18 -7.95
CA VAL A 51 20.37 -20.58 -7.53
C VAL A 51 19.68 -21.55 -8.48
N ARG A 52 18.42 -21.31 -8.85
CA ARG A 52 17.71 -22.15 -9.83
C ARG A 52 18.40 -22.17 -11.19
N TRP A 53 18.85 -21.01 -11.67
CA TRP A 53 19.58 -20.92 -12.93
C TRP A 53 20.92 -21.66 -12.86
N ALA A 54 21.67 -21.50 -11.76
CA ALA A 54 22.97 -22.11 -11.58
C ALA A 54 22.86 -23.64 -11.37
N SER A 55 21.84 -24.13 -10.66
CA SER A 55 21.57 -25.58 -10.58
C SER A 55 21.15 -26.16 -11.93
N ALA A 56 20.33 -25.43 -12.71
CA ALA A 56 19.92 -25.87 -14.05
C ALA A 56 21.09 -25.95 -15.05
N HIS A 57 22.13 -25.15 -14.87
CA HIS A 57 23.35 -25.16 -15.70
C HIS A 57 24.54 -25.88 -15.02
N HIS A 58 24.29 -26.68 -13.97
CA HIS A 58 25.31 -27.48 -13.29
C HIS A 58 26.46 -26.68 -12.62
N HIS A 59 26.24 -25.41 -12.32
CA HIS A 59 27.17 -24.58 -11.52
C HIS A 59 26.96 -24.73 -10.02
N LEU A 60 25.77 -25.19 -9.60
CA LEU A 60 25.43 -25.61 -8.25
C LEU A 60 24.84 -27.02 -8.32
N PRO A 61 24.93 -27.81 -7.24
CA PRO A 61 24.11 -29.02 -7.12
C PRO A 61 22.60 -28.66 -7.10
N PRO A 62 21.71 -29.65 -7.30
CA PRO A 62 20.27 -29.44 -7.16
C PRO A 62 19.95 -29.18 -5.69
N LEU A 63 19.70 -27.92 -5.36
CA LEU A 63 19.42 -27.43 -4.00
C LEU A 63 17.98 -26.95 -3.92
N ASP A 64 17.31 -27.21 -2.80
CA ASP A 64 16.02 -26.56 -2.53
C ASP A 64 16.29 -25.17 -1.95
N PHE A 65 15.63 -24.17 -2.51
CA PHE A 65 15.84 -22.78 -2.11
C PHE A 65 14.50 -22.15 -1.81
N PRO A 66 13.90 -22.37 -0.64
CA PRO A 66 12.49 -22.07 -0.42
C PRO A 66 12.12 -20.61 -0.71
N TYR A 67 10.91 -20.42 -1.25
CA TYR A 67 10.34 -19.08 -1.42
C TYR A 67 9.95 -18.52 -0.06
N ARG A 68 10.89 -17.89 0.65
CA ARG A 68 10.57 -17.13 1.86
C ARG A 68 10.04 -15.75 1.46
N LEU A 69 8.72 -15.67 1.22
CA LEU A 69 8.02 -14.38 1.34
C LEU A 69 8.32 -13.84 2.73
N ALA A 70 8.73 -12.58 2.82
CA ALA A 70 8.89 -11.90 4.10
C ALA A 70 7.62 -12.14 4.95
N ARG A 71 7.74 -12.93 6.02
CA ARG A 71 6.67 -13.21 6.99
C ARG A 71 6.52 -12.09 8.01
N THR A 72 6.71 -10.87 7.54
CA THR A 72 6.41 -9.66 8.29
C THR A 72 5.70 -8.78 7.29
N GLU A 73 4.38 -8.96 7.17
CA GLU A 73 3.56 -7.81 6.82
C GLU A 73 3.91 -6.77 7.91
N PRO A 74 4.47 -5.60 7.58
CA PRO A 74 4.54 -4.55 8.56
C PRO A 74 3.10 -4.28 8.95
N ILE A 75 2.72 -4.71 10.15
CA ILE A 75 1.39 -4.50 10.69
C ILE A 75 1.55 -3.23 11.50
N ILE A 76 1.08 -2.09 10.96
CA ILE A 76 0.54 -1.14 11.93
C ILE A 76 -0.64 -1.86 12.56
N THR A 77 -0.67 -1.94 13.88
CA THR A 77 -1.80 -2.56 14.57
C THR A 77 -3.05 -1.73 14.29
N GLN A 78 -4.23 -2.32 14.51
CA GLN A 78 -5.48 -1.55 14.45
C GLN A 78 -5.41 -0.34 15.39
N GLN A 79 -4.76 -0.49 16.54
CA GLN A 79 -4.54 0.59 17.49
C GLN A 79 -3.64 1.70 16.90
N GLN A 80 -2.49 1.36 16.30
CA GLN A 80 -1.63 2.35 15.65
C GLN A 80 -2.34 3.05 14.48
N ARG A 81 -3.19 2.33 13.74
CA ARG A 81 -4.05 2.94 12.71
C ARG A 81 -5.00 3.98 13.34
N LEU A 82 -5.66 3.65 14.44
CA LEU A 82 -6.57 4.56 15.14
C LEU A 82 -5.83 5.75 15.77
N GLU A 83 -4.62 5.54 16.30
CA GLU A 83 -3.75 6.61 16.80
C GLU A 83 -3.36 7.58 15.68
N HIS A 84 -2.97 7.06 14.52
CA HIS A 84 -2.70 7.90 13.35
C HIS A 84 -3.96 8.68 12.91
N ILE A 85 -5.12 8.02 12.82
CA ILE A 85 -6.38 8.69 12.48
C ILE A 85 -6.72 9.80 13.49
N SER A 86 -6.51 9.53 14.78
CA SER A 86 -6.75 10.50 15.86
C SER A 86 -5.82 11.71 15.73
N ARG A 87 -4.53 11.49 15.44
CA ARG A 87 -3.57 12.57 15.16
C ARG A 87 -3.98 13.41 13.95
N LEU A 88 -4.61 12.82 12.94
CA LEU A 88 -5.11 13.60 11.79
C LEU A 88 -6.24 14.55 12.18
N LEU A 89 -6.99 14.28 13.25
CA LEU A 89 -8.04 15.18 13.75
C LEU A 89 -7.49 16.30 14.65
N ASP A 90 -6.25 16.17 15.13
CA ASP A 90 -5.60 17.16 15.97
C ASP A 90 -5.34 18.47 15.18
N PRO A 91 -5.90 19.62 15.60
CA PRO A 91 -5.61 20.91 14.98
C PRO A 91 -4.13 21.31 15.04
N ASP A 92 -3.38 20.82 16.04
CA ASP A 92 -1.97 21.16 16.25
C ASP A 92 -1.02 20.23 15.48
N THR A 93 -1.55 19.37 14.61
CA THR A 93 -0.72 18.49 13.79
C THR A 93 0.18 19.28 12.84
N ASP A 94 1.40 18.79 12.65
CA ASP A 94 2.39 19.30 11.70
C ASP A 94 2.05 19.01 10.21
N LEU A 95 0.87 18.47 9.96
CA LEU A 95 0.43 18.03 8.63
C LEU A 95 -0.51 19.07 8.01
N THR A 96 -0.26 19.39 6.75
CA THR A 96 -1.12 20.29 5.97
C THR A 96 -2.46 19.63 5.63
N ALA A 97 -3.50 20.41 5.27
CA ALA A 97 -4.83 19.85 4.99
C ALA A 97 -4.82 18.81 3.85
N ASP A 98 -3.97 19.00 2.82
CA ASP A 98 -3.75 18.04 1.73
C ASP A 98 -3.17 16.71 2.25
N GLU A 99 -2.18 16.78 3.15
CA GLU A 99 -1.55 15.62 3.75
C GLU A 99 -2.53 14.86 4.65
N ARG A 100 -3.34 15.59 5.43
CA ARG A 100 -4.38 15.01 6.30
C ARG A 100 -5.44 14.31 5.47
N ALA A 101 -5.99 14.97 4.45
CA ALA A 101 -7.00 14.41 3.54
C ALA A 101 -6.46 13.16 2.82
N ALA A 102 -5.24 13.22 2.27
CA ALA A 102 -4.61 12.08 1.62
C ALA A 102 -4.35 10.92 2.58
N SER A 103 -3.94 11.21 3.81
CA SER A 103 -3.71 10.20 4.85
C SER A 103 -5.01 9.52 5.27
N LEU A 104 -6.11 10.26 5.36
CA LEU A 104 -7.44 9.69 5.60
C LEU A 104 -7.88 8.75 4.49
N LEU A 105 -7.65 9.09 3.23
CA LEU A 105 -7.98 8.20 2.11
C LEU A 105 -7.20 6.87 2.18
N LEU A 106 -5.94 6.93 2.62
CA LEU A 106 -5.14 5.73 2.86
C LEU A 106 -5.62 4.95 4.09
N LEU A 107 -5.91 5.61 5.20
CA LEU A 107 -6.18 4.95 6.48
C LEU A 107 -7.64 4.47 6.59
N LEU A 108 -8.60 5.19 6.02
CA LEU A 108 -10.01 4.80 6.03
C LEU A 108 -10.33 3.81 4.91
N TYR A 109 -9.90 4.12 3.68
CA TYR A 109 -10.29 3.37 2.49
C TYR A 109 -9.15 2.53 1.89
N GLY A 110 -7.99 2.49 2.53
CA GLY A 110 -6.83 1.77 2.01
C GLY A 110 -6.29 2.35 0.70
N GLN A 111 -6.70 3.54 0.24
CA GLN A 111 -6.42 3.93 -1.15
C GLN A 111 -4.91 4.01 -1.42
N PRO A 112 -4.41 3.43 -2.55
CA PRO A 112 -3.02 3.56 -2.93
C PRO A 112 -2.65 5.03 -3.15
N LEU A 113 -1.46 5.44 -2.69
CA LEU A 113 -1.00 6.83 -2.88
C LEU A 113 -0.88 7.23 -4.36
N THR A 114 -0.65 6.27 -5.26
CA THR A 114 -0.72 6.51 -6.72
C THR A 114 -2.10 6.97 -7.16
N ARG A 115 -3.16 6.34 -6.63
CA ARG A 115 -4.55 6.69 -6.95
C ARG A 115 -4.95 8.00 -6.27
N ILE A 116 -4.61 8.14 -4.98
CA ILE A 116 -4.86 9.38 -4.23
C ILE A 116 -4.25 10.57 -4.96
N ALA A 117 -2.98 10.47 -5.34
CA ALA A 117 -2.29 11.50 -6.09
C ALA A 117 -3.02 11.90 -7.38
N GLY A 118 -3.65 10.96 -8.08
CA GLY A 118 -4.39 11.21 -9.31
C GLY A 118 -5.88 11.47 -9.12
N MET A 119 -6.37 11.74 -7.91
CA MET A 119 -7.79 12.04 -7.70
C MET A 119 -8.15 13.43 -8.22
N ARG A 120 -9.33 13.53 -8.83
CA ARG A 120 -9.89 14.77 -9.38
C ARG A 120 -10.86 15.42 -8.41
N LEU A 121 -10.97 16.74 -8.47
CA LEU A 121 -11.85 17.52 -7.61
C LEU A 121 -13.32 17.11 -7.78
N GLN A 122 -13.74 16.79 -9.02
CA GLN A 122 -15.09 16.30 -9.34
C GLN A 122 -15.45 14.97 -8.66
N GLN A 123 -14.48 14.21 -8.17
CA GLN A 123 -14.75 12.98 -7.41
C GLN A 123 -15.23 13.29 -5.99
N LEU A 124 -14.98 14.49 -5.48
CA LEU A 124 -15.38 14.91 -4.15
C LEU A 124 -16.60 15.83 -4.23
N ASN A 125 -17.67 15.47 -3.51
CA ASN A 125 -18.87 16.29 -3.42
C ASN A 125 -19.04 16.80 -1.98
N LEU A 126 -18.98 18.13 -1.83
CA LEU A 126 -19.11 18.86 -0.57
C LEU A 126 -20.47 19.56 -0.40
N SER A 127 -21.30 19.59 -1.44
CA SER A 127 -22.52 20.41 -1.52
C SER A 127 -23.72 19.83 -0.74
N GLY A 128 -23.62 18.58 -0.29
CA GLY A 128 -24.66 17.92 0.50
C GLY A 128 -24.41 18.00 2.01
N GLN A 129 -25.38 17.48 2.78
CA GLN A 129 -25.23 17.30 4.23
C GLN A 129 -24.06 16.36 4.60
N ALA A 130 -23.79 15.37 3.75
CA ALA A 130 -22.67 14.46 3.91
C ALA A 130 -21.63 14.70 2.80
N VAL A 131 -20.35 14.73 3.18
CA VAL A 131 -19.26 14.71 2.19
C VAL A 131 -19.16 13.32 1.61
N THR A 132 -19.10 13.26 0.28
CA THR A 132 -18.99 11.98 -0.43
C THR A 132 -17.87 12.00 -1.43
N ILE A 133 -17.22 10.85 -1.61
CA ILE A 133 -16.13 10.66 -2.56
C ILE A 133 -16.43 9.49 -3.49
N LEU A 134 -16.22 9.71 -4.79
CA LEU A 134 -16.32 8.69 -5.81
C LEU A 134 -14.99 7.94 -5.91
N ILE A 135 -15.00 6.66 -5.53
CA ILE A 135 -13.89 5.75 -5.73
C ILE A 135 -14.32 4.73 -6.77
N THR A 136 -13.61 4.69 -7.90
CA THR A 136 -14.00 3.88 -9.04
C THR A 136 -15.43 4.26 -9.48
N ASN A 137 -16.42 3.41 -9.22
CA ASN A 137 -17.83 3.66 -9.53
C ASN A 137 -18.70 3.77 -8.27
N ASP A 138 -18.11 3.59 -7.09
CA ASP A 138 -18.83 3.59 -5.83
C ASP A 138 -18.73 4.93 -5.12
N LYS A 139 -19.89 5.41 -4.69
CA LYS A 139 -20.01 6.65 -3.92
C LYS A 139 -19.91 6.33 -2.43
N LEU A 140 -18.80 6.71 -1.81
CA LEU A 140 -18.54 6.48 -0.40
C LEU A 140 -18.80 7.75 0.40
N THR A 141 -19.41 7.59 1.57
CA THR A 141 -19.61 8.69 2.51
C THR A 141 -18.39 8.84 3.40
N ILE A 142 -17.83 10.05 3.47
CA ILE A 142 -16.79 10.39 4.42
C ILE A 142 -17.46 10.66 5.77
N PRO A 143 -17.21 9.84 6.80
CA PRO A 143 -17.88 10.02 8.09
C PRO A 143 -17.41 11.30 8.79
N ALA A 144 -18.30 11.95 9.53
CA ALA A 144 -17.88 12.94 10.52
C ALA A 144 -17.01 12.27 11.61
N PRO A 145 -15.97 12.94 12.13
CA PRO A 145 -15.56 14.32 11.85
C PRO A 145 -14.55 14.47 10.69
N PHE A 146 -14.28 13.41 9.93
CA PHE A 146 -13.22 13.40 8.91
C PHE A 146 -13.56 14.25 7.68
N ASP A 147 -14.84 14.49 7.46
CA ASP A 147 -15.36 15.29 6.35
C ASP A 147 -14.89 16.75 6.39
N GLU A 148 -14.73 17.32 7.59
CA GLU A 148 -14.23 18.68 7.77
C GLU A 148 -12.80 18.86 7.23
N ILE A 149 -11.96 17.83 7.35
CA ILE A 149 -10.59 17.87 6.79
C ILE A 149 -10.61 18.01 5.26
N PHE A 150 -11.58 17.39 4.59
CA PHE A 150 -11.74 17.53 3.15
C PHE A 150 -12.30 18.90 2.76
N ARG A 151 -13.20 19.47 3.58
CA ARG A 151 -13.71 20.83 3.39
C ARG A 151 -12.57 21.85 3.53
N GLN A 152 -11.78 21.74 4.59
CA GLN A 152 -10.60 22.56 4.83
C GLN A 152 -9.60 22.44 3.68
N HIS A 153 -9.27 21.21 3.25
CA HIS A 153 -8.36 20.98 2.13
C HIS A 153 -8.83 21.68 0.85
N VAL A 154 -10.10 21.55 0.48
CA VAL A 154 -10.65 22.21 -0.72
C VAL A 154 -10.68 23.73 -0.58
N ALA A 155 -10.90 24.26 0.61
CA ALA A 155 -10.84 25.70 0.88
C ALA A 155 -9.42 26.27 0.78
N GLU A 156 -8.42 25.48 1.19
CA GLU A 156 -7.00 25.83 1.13
C GLU A 156 -6.35 25.59 -0.24
N LEU A 157 -7.06 24.91 -1.16
CA LEU A 157 -6.56 24.73 -2.51
C LEU A 157 -6.23 26.10 -3.10
N PRO A 158 -5.03 26.28 -3.68
CA PRO A 158 -4.74 27.49 -4.41
C PRO A 158 -5.86 27.65 -5.46
N HIS A 159 -6.48 28.83 -5.50
CA HIS A 159 -7.39 29.33 -6.56
C HIS A 159 -8.90 29.51 -6.27
N GLN A 160 -9.34 29.70 -5.01
CA GLN A 160 -10.70 30.23 -4.80
C GLN A 160 -10.83 31.76 -4.98
N THR A 161 -9.72 32.53 -5.09
CA THR A 161 -9.75 34.01 -5.05
C THR A 161 -9.09 34.75 -6.21
N THR A 162 -8.45 34.09 -7.18
CA THR A 162 -7.77 34.77 -8.31
C THR A 162 -8.05 34.10 -9.65
N SER A 163 -8.58 34.87 -10.60
CA SER A 163 -9.11 34.48 -11.92
C SER A 163 -8.11 33.89 -12.93
N VAL A 164 -6.89 33.53 -12.50
CA VAL A 164 -5.78 33.15 -13.40
C VAL A 164 -5.53 31.63 -13.44
N HIS A 165 -6.22 30.83 -12.61
CA HIS A 165 -6.01 29.37 -12.53
C HIS A 165 -7.32 28.58 -12.34
N THR A 166 -8.36 28.96 -13.09
CA THR A 166 -9.70 28.33 -13.09
C THR A 166 -9.69 26.83 -13.47
N ASP A 167 -8.56 26.29 -13.92
CA ASP A 167 -8.47 24.96 -14.54
C ASP A 167 -7.86 23.86 -13.63
N ASN A 168 -7.79 24.05 -12.31
CA ASN A 168 -7.30 22.96 -11.43
C ASN A 168 -8.35 21.84 -11.33
N GLU A 169 -8.16 20.77 -12.10
CA GLU A 169 -9.00 19.57 -12.05
C GLU A 169 -8.63 18.58 -10.94
N TRP A 170 -7.48 18.78 -10.28
CA TRP A 170 -6.91 17.80 -9.36
C TRP A 170 -7.29 18.10 -7.91
N LEU A 171 -7.74 17.06 -7.19
CA LEU A 171 -8.00 17.13 -5.76
C LEU A 171 -6.69 17.34 -5.00
N PHE A 172 -5.58 16.78 -5.48
CA PHE A 172 -4.24 16.99 -4.93
C PHE A 172 -3.33 17.58 -6.01
N PRO A 173 -3.28 18.92 -6.15
CA PRO A 173 -2.47 19.56 -7.19
C PRO A 173 -0.97 19.43 -6.89
N GLY A 174 -0.18 19.34 -7.97
CA GLY A 174 1.26 19.40 -7.94
C GLY A 174 1.78 20.84 -7.96
N ARG A 175 3.11 20.99 -7.91
CA ARG A 175 3.76 22.31 -7.97
C ARG A 175 3.67 22.99 -9.35
N ARG A 176 3.30 22.25 -10.40
CA ARG A 176 3.17 22.77 -11.77
C ARG A 176 1.69 22.84 -12.13
N PRO A 177 1.22 23.93 -12.77
CA PRO A 177 -0.15 24.03 -13.24
C PRO A 177 -0.55 22.81 -14.10
N GLY A 178 -1.77 22.31 -13.89
CA GLY A 178 -2.32 21.16 -14.62
C GLY A 178 -1.73 19.80 -14.25
N MET A 179 -0.74 19.73 -13.35
CA MET A 179 -0.19 18.46 -12.88
C MET A 179 -0.72 18.11 -11.50
N HIS A 180 -0.97 16.83 -11.28
CA HIS A 180 -1.29 16.32 -9.95
C HIS A 180 -0.05 16.14 -9.07
N LEU A 181 -0.26 15.98 -7.76
CA LEU A 181 0.79 15.74 -6.78
C LEU A 181 1.58 14.48 -7.16
N HIS A 182 2.90 14.52 -7.04
CA HIS A 182 3.70 13.33 -7.28
C HIS A 182 3.62 12.37 -6.09
N GLN A 183 3.28 11.11 -6.33
CA GLN A 183 3.14 10.08 -5.29
C GLN A 183 4.34 10.01 -4.31
N ASN A 184 5.58 10.16 -4.81
CA ASN A 184 6.78 10.07 -3.96
C ASN A 184 6.86 11.23 -2.96
N SER A 185 6.33 12.40 -3.31
CA SER A 185 6.29 13.56 -2.42
C SER A 185 5.36 13.26 -1.24
N LEU A 186 4.18 12.71 -1.53
CA LEU A 186 3.21 12.27 -0.53
C LEU A 186 3.78 11.13 0.32
N MET A 187 4.41 10.12 -0.31
CA MET A 187 5.09 9.03 0.40
C MET A 187 6.14 9.52 1.40
N GLY A 188 6.98 10.48 0.98
CA GLY A 188 8.02 11.05 1.84
C GLY A 188 7.44 11.78 3.05
N LYS A 189 6.34 12.53 2.84
CA LYS A 189 5.61 13.25 3.89
C LYS A 189 5.00 12.30 4.92
N LEU A 190 4.18 11.33 4.48
CA LEU A 190 3.55 10.36 5.39
C LEU A 190 4.57 9.50 6.16
N ARG A 191 5.68 9.11 5.52
CA ARG A 191 6.74 8.37 6.22
C ARG A 191 7.43 9.20 7.31
N ARG A 192 7.64 10.49 7.07
CA ARG A 192 8.17 11.41 8.10
C ARG A 192 7.21 11.56 9.27
N ALA A 193 5.90 11.48 9.01
CA ALA A 193 4.86 11.44 10.04
C ALA A 193 4.77 10.08 10.77
N GLY A 194 5.67 9.13 10.49
CA GLY A 194 5.72 7.81 11.14
C GLY A 194 4.74 6.79 10.57
N ILE A 195 4.03 7.10 9.47
CA ILE A 195 3.04 6.20 8.89
C ILE A 195 3.74 5.13 8.02
N ASP A 196 3.68 3.87 8.43
CA ASP A 196 4.04 2.75 7.54
C ASP A 196 2.94 2.56 6.50
N LEU A 197 3.22 2.98 5.27
CA LEU A 197 2.23 3.01 4.18
C LEU A 197 1.63 1.64 3.86
N ARG A 198 2.43 0.56 3.96
CA ARG A 198 1.97 -0.79 3.64
C ARG A 198 1.12 -1.34 4.78
N GLY A 199 1.55 -1.12 6.01
CA GLY A 199 0.80 -1.46 7.22
C GLY A 199 -0.51 -0.71 7.29
N ALA A 200 -0.51 0.61 7.03
CA ALA A 200 -1.71 1.44 6.97
C ALA A 200 -2.76 0.89 6.01
N ARG A 201 -2.32 0.57 4.79
CA ARG A 201 -3.19 -0.05 3.79
C ARG A 201 -3.71 -1.41 4.22
N ASN A 202 -2.83 -2.27 4.73
CA ASN A 202 -3.20 -3.61 5.18
C ASN A 202 -4.18 -3.58 6.36
N ALA A 203 -3.99 -2.65 7.30
CA ALA A 203 -4.87 -2.47 8.46
C ALA A 203 -6.24 -1.93 8.04
N ALA A 204 -6.27 -0.94 7.12
CA ALA A 204 -7.52 -0.44 6.54
C ALA A 204 -8.30 -1.54 5.84
N LEU A 205 -7.65 -2.32 4.97
CA LEU A 205 -8.28 -3.45 4.28
C LEU A 205 -8.78 -4.51 5.26
N ARG A 206 -8.00 -4.85 6.29
CA ARG A 206 -8.42 -5.78 7.34
C ARG A 206 -9.69 -5.28 8.04
N ALA A 207 -9.76 -4.00 8.41
CA ALA A 207 -10.96 -3.43 9.03
C ALA A 207 -12.17 -3.50 8.08
N LEU A 208 -11.98 -3.13 6.82
CA LEU A 208 -13.06 -3.13 5.82
C LEU A 208 -13.64 -4.53 5.55
N VAL A 209 -12.79 -5.57 5.49
CA VAL A 209 -13.27 -6.96 5.29
C VAL A 209 -13.89 -7.59 6.54
N LEU A 210 -13.83 -6.92 7.70
CA LEU A 210 -14.62 -7.29 8.87
C LEU A 210 -16.05 -6.75 8.77
N GLU A 211 -16.23 -5.59 8.12
CA GLU A 211 -17.53 -4.92 8.00
C GLU A 211 -18.30 -5.37 6.75
N LEU A 212 -17.59 -5.66 5.65
CA LEU A 212 -18.19 -6.01 4.36
C LEU A 212 -17.50 -7.24 3.73
N PRO A 213 -18.24 -8.03 2.92
CA PRO A 213 -17.66 -9.15 2.18
C PRO A 213 -16.51 -8.72 1.26
N ALA A 214 -15.45 -9.53 1.19
CA ALA A 214 -14.24 -9.24 0.41
C ALA A 214 -14.48 -8.90 -1.09
N PRO A 215 -15.47 -9.49 -1.79
CA PRO A 215 -15.78 -9.09 -3.17
C PRO A 215 -16.35 -7.67 -3.27
N VAL A 216 -17.19 -7.23 -2.31
CA VAL A 216 -17.72 -5.86 -2.27
C VAL A 216 -16.58 -4.85 -2.13
N ILE A 217 -15.65 -5.13 -1.21
CA ILE A 217 -14.47 -4.29 -0.99
C ILE A 217 -13.55 -4.28 -2.21
N ALA A 218 -13.43 -5.40 -2.92
CA ALA A 218 -12.64 -5.49 -4.14
C ALA A 218 -13.19 -4.55 -5.23
N ASP A 219 -14.50 -4.63 -5.46
CA ASP A 219 -15.18 -3.81 -6.47
C ASP A 219 -15.16 -2.33 -6.08
N ALA A 220 -15.53 -2.00 -4.83
CA ALA A 220 -15.66 -0.61 -4.39
C ALA A 220 -14.37 0.17 -4.26
N LEU A 221 -13.25 -0.51 -3.97
CA LEU A 221 -11.96 0.14 -3.75
C LEU A 221 -10.94 -0.19 -4.85
N ASP A 222 -11.37 -0.88 -5.90
CA ASP A 222 -10.57 -1.36 -7.04
C ASP A 222 -9.35 -2.16 -6.58
N TYR A 223 -9.61 -3.22 -5.83
CA TYR A 223 -8.62 -4.20 -5.41
C TYR A 223 -8.81 -5.52 -6.14
N SER A 224 -7.71 -6.26 -6.33
CA SER A 224 -7.83 -7.65 -6.78
C SER A 224 -8.57 -8.48 -5.73
N TYR A 225 -9.53 -9.30 -6.17
CA TYR A 225 -10.23 -10.28 -5.34
C TYR A 225 -9.27 -11.18 -4.54
N GLN A 226 -8.10 -11.50 -5.10
CA GLN A 226 -7.09 -12.29 -4.40
C GLN A 226 -6.49 -11.56 -3.20
N VAL A 227 -6.33 -10.24 -3.30
CA VAL A 227 -5.78 -9.40 -2.21
C VAL A 227 -6.81 -9.26 -1.09
N THR A 228 -8.06 -8.91 -1.41
CA THR A 228 -9.11 -8.77 -0.39
C THR A 228 -9.44 -10.11 0.28
N ASP A 229 -9.48 -11.22 -0.45
CA ASP A 229 -9.71 -12.54 0.13
C ASP A 229 -8.53 -13.01 1.02
N LYS A 230 -7.28 -12.69 0.65
CA LYS A 230 -6.12 -12.90 1.54
C LYS A 230 -6.29 -12.14 2.85
N HIS A 231 -6.72 -10.87 2.80
CA HIS A 231 -6.97 -10.08 4.01
C HIS A 231 -8.13 -10.64 4.85
N ARG A 232 -9.21 -11.12 4.23
CA ARG A 232 -10.32 -11.79 4.93
C ARG A 232 -9.85 -13.05 5.68
N ARG A 233 -9.09 -13.93 5.01
CA ARG A 233 -8.52 -15.14 5.64
C ARG A 233 -7.61 -14.78 6.82
N ASN A 234 -6.76 -13.77 6.64
CA ASN A 234 -5.84 -13.30 7.69
C ASN A 234 -6.56 -12.60 8.86
N ALA A 235 -7.78 -12.10 8.66
CA ALA A 235 -8.62 -11.50 9.70
C ALA A 235 -9.51 -12.52 10.43
N GLY A 236 -9.53 -13.78 9.97
CA GLY A 236 -10.32 -14.86 10.59
C GLY A 236 -11.82 -14.81 10.27
N THR A 237 -12.28 -14.00 9.31
CA THR A 237 -13.71 -13.91 8.97
C THR A 237 -14.12 -14.93 7.92
N THR A 238 -15.21 -15.65 8.17
CA THR A 238 -15.88 -16.49 7.16
C THR A 238 -17.28 -15.92 6.92
N PHE A 239 -17.44 -15.15 5.83
CA PHE A 239 -18.76 -14.68 5.39
C PHE A 239 -19.41 -15.78 4.55
N ILE A 240 -20.44 -16.44 5.08
CA ILE A 240 -21.15 -17.56 4.42
C ILE A 240 -22.29 -17.06 3.51
N ASP A 241 -22.79 -15.83 3.71
CA ASP A 241 -24.07 -15.40 3.10
C ASP A 241 -23.97 -14.62 1.77
N TYR A 242 -22.78 -14.43 1.18
CA TYR A 242 -22.64 -13.52 0.04
C TYR A 242 -23.09 -14.11 -1.33
N VAL A 243 -23.45 -15.40 -1.42
CA VAL A 243 -23.87 -16.01 -2.70
C VAL A 243 -25.27 -15.56 -3.14
N ALA A 244 -26.07 -14.93 -2.27
CA ALA A 244 -27.49 -14.67 -2.56
C ALA A 244 -27.84 -13.31 -3.19
N ARG A 245 -26.91 -12.36 -3.37
CA ARG A 245 -27.25 -11.03 -3.93
C ARG A 245 -26.18 -10.48 -4.87
N ARG A 246 -26.25 -10.92 -6.14
CA ARG A 246 -25.74 -10.13 -7.27
C ARG A 246 -26.93 -9.37 -7.86
N PRO A 247 -27.04 -8.03 -7.73
CA PRO A 247 -28.02 -7.31 -8.51
C PRO A 247 -27.58 -7.40 -9.98
N THR A 248 -28.46 -7.97 -10.80
CA THR A 248 -28.32 -8.00 -12.25
C THR A 248 -28.16 -6.56 -12.75
N PRO A 249 -27.13 -6.24 -13.54
CA PRO A 249 -27.01 -4.91 -14.12
C PRO A 249 -28.18 -4.69 -15.09
N LEU A 250 -28.86 -3.56 -14.93
CA LEU A 250 -29.78 -2.99 -15.93
C LEU A 250 -28.98 -2.26 -17.00
#